data_AF-A0A7S8MXG3-F1
#
_entry.id   AF-A0A7S8MXG3-F1
#
_cell.length_a   1.000
_cell.length_b   1.000
_cell.length_c   1.000
_cell.angle_alpha   90.00
_cell.angle_beta   90.00
_cell.angle_gamma   90.00
#
_symmetry.space_group_name_H-M   'P 1'
#
loop_
_entity.id
_entity.type
_entity.pdbx_description
1 polymer ?
#
loop_
_entity_poly.entity_id
_entity_poly.type
_entity_poly.pdbx_seq_one_letter_code
_entity_poly.pdbx_strand_id
1 'polypeptide(L)'
;MRAVAPAPASGPVTGLADAARRVPGATEARVRVERYVMPGGGSQAAVYVAGTQAVSGGAGDPFDMRSNLELYTGERSASLAAVELALREAGVGPGEPVHVFGHSQGAMLASALALEGTYDVQTLVTYGSPVEAAVPESVLSVGIRHVDDPVAGLAGGGHAETVGAPGSFIAERVADPAGGVHDLTLAAHGIERYAETAAMVDASHDPRAAALRELWTTLGAAERVEVTEYAADRGGG
;
A
#
# COMPACT_ATOMS: atom_id res chain seq x y z
N MET A 1 8.47 -7.77 -15.43
CA MET A 1 9.05 -7.01 -14.30
C MET A 1 10.56 -7.11 -14.38
N ARG A 2 11.29 -6.18 -13.75
CA ARG A 2 12.75 -6.31 -13.58
C ARG A 2 13.11 -6.02 -12.14
N ALA A 3 13.82 -6.95 -11.50
CA ALA A 3 14.39 -6.72 -10.18
C ALA A 3 15.44 -5.59 -10.22
N VAL A 4 15.38 -4.70 -9.24
CA VAL A 4 16.29 -3.56 -9.08
C VAL A 4 16.94 -3.61 -7.72
N ALA A 5 18.06 -2.90 -7.56
CA ALA A 5 18.74 -2.82 -6.27
C ALA A 5 17.78 -2.20 -5.24
N PRO A 6 17.45 -2.90 -4.15
CA PRO A 6 16.46 -2.39 -3.21
C PRO A 6 17.02 -1.18 -2.45
N ALA A 7 16.17 -0.19 -2.19
CA ALA A 7 16.51 0.85 -1.25
C ALA A 7 16.84 0.23 0.13
N PRO A 8 17.90 0.71 0.81
CA PRO A 8 18.32 0.15 2.08
C PRO A 8 17.19 0.29 3.11
N ALA A 9 16.80 -0.83 3.70
CA ALA A 9 15.98 -0.85 4.91
C ALA A 9 16.60 -1.83 5.91
N SER A 10 16.61 -1.45 7.18
CA SER A 10 17.12 -2.29 8.26
C SER A 10 15.98 -3.07 8.90
N GLY A 11 15.93 -4.39 8.66
CA GLY A 11 15.08 -5.32 9.39
C GLY A 11 13.58 -5.22 9.07
N PRO A 12 12.75 -5.88 9.91
CA PRO A 12 11.29 -5.92 9.79
C PRO A 12 10.64 -4.53 9.77
N VAL A 13 9.51 -4.41 9.06
CA VAL A 13 8.64 -3.23 9.19
C VAL A 13 8.12 -3.09 10.62
N THR A 14 8.12 -1.87 11.14
CA THR A 14 7.90 -1.61 12.59
C THR A 14 6.68 -0.75 12.91
N GLY A 15 5.98 -0.22 11.90
CA GLY A 15 4.87 0.71 12.07
C GLY A 15 4.27 1.14 10.74
N LEU A 16 3.14 1.85 10.80
CA LEU A 16 2.51 2.45 9.62
C LEU A 16 3.43 3.50 8.99
N ALA A 17 4.11 4.33 9.79
CA ALA A 17 5.03 5.33 9.25
C ALA A 17 6.23 4.68 8.54
N ASP A 18 6.69 3.55 9.06
CA ASP A 18 7.76 2.77 8.43
C ASP A 18 7.29 2.11 7.13
N ALA A 19 6.08 1.56 7.13
CA ALA A 19 5.45 1.02 5.94
C ALA A 19 5.28 2.09 4.85
N ALA A 20 4.84 3.30 5.20
CA ALA A 20 4.73 4.42 4.26
C ALA A 20 6.09 4.78 3.63
N ARG A 21 7.18 4.83 4.42
CA ARG A 21 8.53 5.10 3.91
C ARG A 21 9.10 3.99 3.02
N ARG A 22 8.58 2.77 3.12
CA ARG A 22 8.96 1.62 2.27
C ARG A 22 8.21 1.62 0.92
N VAL A 23 7.18 2.45 0.74
CA VAL A 23 6.48 2.61 -0.55
C VAL A 23 7.45 3.23 -1.58
N PRO A 24 7.66 2.60 -2.75
CA PRO A 24 8.52 3.16 -3.78
C PRO A 24 7.97 4.49 -4.35
N GLY A 25 8.86 5.40 -4.75
CA GLY A 25 8.44 6.66 -5.38
C GLY A 25 9.54 7.55 -5.94
N ALA A 26 10.78 7.46 -5.43
CA ALA A 26 11.91 8.30 -5.88
C ALA A 26 12.84 7.62 -6.90
N THR A 27 12.63 6.33 -7.19
CA THR A 27 13.48 5.50 -8.04
C THR A 27 12.66 4.86 -9.17
N GLU A 28 13.28 3.98 -9.96
CA GLU A 28 12.58 3.16 -10.95
C GLU A 28 11.69 2.05 -10.35
N ALA A 29 11.80 1.77 -9.05
CA ALA A 29 10.98 0.78 -8.38
C ALA A 29 9.50 1.21 -8.33
N ARG A 30 8.62 0.22 -8.49
CA ARG A 30 7.15 0.37 -8.42
C ARG A 30 6.54 -0.51 -7.34
N VAL A 31 7.16 -1.67 -7.14
CA VAL A 31 6.74 -2.65 -6.13
C VAL A 31 7.95 -3.03 -5.32
N ARG A 32 7.81 -3.00 -4.00
CA ARG A 32 8.76 -3.58 -3.06
C ARG A 32 8.10 -4.78 -2.41
N VAL A 33 8.77 -5.93 -2.45
CA VAL A 33 8.32 -7.16 -1.78
C VAL A 33 9.35 -7.52 -0.72
N GLU A 34 8.87 -7.69 0.50
CA GLU A 34 9.64 -8.18 1.62
C GLU A 34 9.12 -9.53 2.04
N ARG A 35 10.00 -10.54 2.03
CA ARG A 35 9.66 -11.89 2.51
C ARG A 35 10.23 -12.11 3.89
N TYR A 36 9.36 -12.48 4.81
CA TYR A 36 9.63 -12.73 6.20
C TYR A 36 9.73 -14.23 6.41
N VAL A 37 10.92 -14.73 6.71
CA VAL A 37 11.13 -16.11 7.14
C VAL A 37 10.82 -16.17 8.63
N MET A 38 9.72 -16.84 8.98
CA MET A 38 9.20 -16.88 10.34
C MET A 38 9.81 -18.06 11.12
N PRO A 39 9.94 -17.92 12.46
CA PRO A 39 10.30 -19.04 13.31
C PRO A 39 9.37 -20.24 13.07
N GLY A 40 9.94 -21.45 12.99
CA GLY A 40 9.19 -22.67 12.71
C GLY A 40 8.96 -22.96 11.22
N GLY A 41 9.52 -22.15 10.31
CA GLY A 41 9.63 -22.46 8.89
C GLY A 41 8.50 -21.94 8.00
N GLY A 42 7.55 -21.17 8.54
CA GLY A 42 6.56 -20.45 7.76
C GLY A 42 7.14 -19.19 7.09
N SER A 43 6.44 -18.66 6.10
CA SER A 43 6.78 -17.38 5.47
C SER A 43 5.57 -16.46 5.35
N GLN A 44 5.83 -15.16 5.36
CA GLN A 44 4.85 -14.11 5.10
C GLN A 44 5.45 -13.06 4.18
N ALA A 45 4.61 -12.28 3.49
CA ALA A 45 5.06 -11.22 2.60
C ALA A 45 4.48 -9.86 3.00
N ALA A 46 5.30 -8.81 2.97
CA ALA A 46 4.85 -7.43 2.98
C ALA A 46 5.12 -6.80 1.60
N VAL A 47 4.13 -6.12 1.04
CA VAL A 47 4.15 -5.64 -0.34
C VAL A 47 3.81 -4.16 -0.35
N TYR A 48 4.70 -3.33 -0.89
CA TYR A 48 4.54 -1.88 -0.93
C TYR A 48 4.43 -1.43 -2.38
N VAL A 49 3.35 -0.74 -2.70
CA VAL A 49 2.97 -0.41 -4.06
C VAL A 49 2.95 1.10 -4.25
N ALA A 50 3.75 1.57 -5.22
CA ALA A 50 3.89 2.97 -5.57
C ALA A 50 2.58 3.60 -6.08
N GLY A 51 2.47 4.91 -5.92
CA GLY A 51 1.50 5.73 -6.63
C GLY A 51 1.85 5.92 -8.10
N THR A 52 1.08 6.76 -8.80
CA THR A 52 1.28 7.05 -10.23
C THR A 52 2.67 7.63 -10.51
N GLN A 53 3.36 7.09 -11.51
CA GLN A 53 4.72 7.49 -11.89
C GLN A 53 4.75 8.22 -13.24
N ALA A 54 3.81 7.93 -14.14
CA ALA A 54 3.68 8.58 -15.43
C ALA A 54 2.37 9.38 -15.52
N VAL A 55 2.43 10.66 -15.13
CA VAL A 55 1.27 11.58 -15.11
C VAL A 55 0.88 12.09 -16.51
N SER A 56 1.84 12.25 -17.43
CA SER A 56 1.58 12.43 -18.85
C SER A 56 1.70 11.06 -19.53
N GLY A 57 0.57 10.42 -19.84
CA GLY A 57 0.55 9.07 -20.38
C GLY A 57 1.50 8.88 -21.58
N GLY A 58 2.17 7.72 -21.66
CA GLY A 58 2.96 7.33 -22.84
C GLY A 58 4.41 6.88 -22.62
N ALA A 59 4.92 6.77 -21.39
CA ALA A 59 6.32 6.38 -21.16
C ALA A 59 6.60 4.86 -21.17
N GLY A 60 5.58 4.03 -21.44
CA GLY A 60 5.71 2.58 -21.28
C GLY A 60 5.70 2.12 -19.82
N ASP A 61 5.48 2.98 -18.83
CA ASP A 61 5.29 2.56 -17.43
C ASP A 61 3.83 2.13 -17.20
N PRO A 62 3.55 0.95 -16.61
CA PRO A 62 2.17 0.56 -16.32
C PRO A 62 1.52 1.34 -15.17
N PHE A 63 2.30 2.06 -14.34
CA PHE A 63 1.82 2.90 -13.25
C PHE A 63 1.47 4.32 -13.75
N ASP A 64 0.50 4.40 -14.66
CA ASP A 64 0.14 5.62 -15.38
C ASP A 64 -1.34 6.02 -15.21
N MET A 65 -1.72 7.17 -15.76
CA MET A 65 -3.11 7.67 -15.70
C MET A 65 -4.13 6.77 -16.40
N ARG A 66 -3.72 5.99 -17.40
CA ARG A 66 -4.62 5.02 -18.04
C ARG A 66 -5.00 3.94 -17.04
N SER A 67 -4.01 3.38 -16.33
CA SER A 67 -4.28 2.37 -15.33
C SER A 67 -4.98 2.93 -14.09
N ASN A 68 -4.85 4.22 -13.77
CA ASN A 68 -5.73 4.88 -12.80
C ASN A 68 -7.20 4.81 -13.22
N LEU A 69 -7.50 5.17 -14.48
CA LEU A 69 -8.87 5.15 -14.97
C LEU A 69 -9.43 3.72 -14.95
N GLU A 70 -8.68 2.76 -15.49
CA GLU A 70 -9.04 1.34 -15.50
C GLU A 70 -9.39 0.86 -14.08
N LEU A 71 -8.50 1.08 -13.11
CA LEU A 71 -8.71 0.67 -11.71
C LEU A 71 -9.89 1.38 -11.05
N TYR A 72 -10.03 2.68 -11.27
CA TYR A 72 -11.11 3.47 -10.67
C TYR A 72 -12.50 3.03 -11.16
N THR A 73 -12.59 2.54 -12.39
CA THR A 73 -13.82 1.96 -12.95
C THR A 73 -13.98 0.47 -12.70
N GLY A 74 -13.08 -0.15 -11.91
CA GLY A 74 -13.11 -1.57 -11.58
C GLY A 74 -12.61 -2.51 -12.69
N GLU A 75 -11.93 -1.97 -13.70
CA GLU A 75 -11.30 -2.76 -14.76
C GLU A 75 -9.90 -3.24 -14.35
N ARG A 76 -9.47 -4.37 -14.92
CA ARG A 76 -8.09 -4.84 -14.76
C ARG A 76 -7.12 -3.93 -15.51
N SER A 77 -6.00 -3.61 -14.87
CA SER A 77 -5.00 -2.69 -15.39
C SER A 77 -3.65 -3.35 -15.63
N ALA A 78 -2.82 -2.73 -16.47
CA ALA A 78 -1.45 -3.18 -16.68
C ALA A 78 -0.62 -3.11 -15.39
N SER A 79 -0.86 -2.11 -14.53
CA SER A 79 -0.21 -2.02 -13.21
C SER A 79 -0.59 -3.17 -12.29
N LEU A 80 -1.84 -3.66 -12.32
CA LEU A 80 -2.26 -4.80 -11.51
C LEU A 80 -1.54 -6.08 -11.91
N ALA A 81 -1.51 -6.38 -13.21
CA ALA A 81 -0.74 -7.49 -13.76
C ALA A 81 0.75 -7.40 -13.38
N ALA A 82 1.27 -6.17 -13.31
CA ALA A 82 2.62 -5.90 -12.86
C ALA A 82 2.82 -6.32 -11.38
N VAL A 83 1.95 -5.89 -10.47
CA VAL A 83 2.07 -6.24 -9.03
C VAL A 83 1.96 -7.75 -8.82
N GLU A 84 1.03 -8.42 -9.48
CA GLU A 84 0.91 -9.89 -9.43
C GLU A 84 2.15 -10.61 -9.95
N LEU A 85 2.78 -10.07 -11.00
CA LEU A 85 4.05 -10.59 -11.52
C LEU A 85 5.19 -10.40 -10.52
N ALA A 86 5.28 -9.25 -9.84
CA ALA A 86 6.27 -9.01 -8.79
C ALA A 86 6.11 -9.98 -7.61
N LEU A 87 4.87 -10.21 -7.16
CA LEU A 87 4.56 -11.20 -6.11
C LEU A 87 5.01 -12.61 -6.51
N ARG A 88 4.70 -13.03 -7.74
CA ARG A 88 5.11 -14.32 -8.28
C ARG A 88 6.63 -14.44 -8.40
N GLU A 89 7.30 -13.43 -8.93
CA GLU A 89 8.77 -13.40 -9.08
C GLU A 89 9.48 -13.36 -7.72
N ALA A 90 8.87 -12.74 -6.71
CA ALA A 90 9.37 -12.77 -5.34
C ALA A 90 9.18 -14.15 -4.69
N GLY A 91 8.39 -15.03 -5.31
CA GLY A 91 8.10 -16.37 -4.81
C GLY A 91 7.12 -16.37 -3.64
N VAL A 92 6.14 -15.46 -3.62
CA VAL A 92 5.01 -15.53 -2.69
C VAL A 92 4.14 -16.71 -3.09
N GLY A 93 4.12 -17.76 -2.26
CA GLY A 93 3.38 -18.98 -2.51
C GLY A 93 1.88 -18.86 -2.23
N PRO A 94 1.07 -19.80 -2.77
CA PRO A 94 -0.35 -19.86 -2.46
C PRO A 94 -0.60 -20.07 -0.96
N GLY A 95 -1.50 -19.28 -0.38
CA GLY A 95 -1.85 -19.38 1.04
C GLY A 95 -0.80 -18.81 2.01
N GLU A 96 0.29 -18.23 1.53
CA GLU A 96 1.18 -17.44 2.37
C GLU A 96 0.51 -16.11 2.74
N PRO A 97 0.50 -15.72 4.03
CA PRO A 97 -0.04 -14.43 4.44
C PRO A 97 0.64 -13.27 3.72
N VAL A 98 -0.19 -12.37 3.16
CA VAL A 98 0.27 -11.16 2.48
C VAL A 98 -0.30 -9.92 3.18
N HIS A 99 0.59 -8.98 3.50
CA HIS A 99 0.26 -7.65 4.01
C HIS A 99 0.57 -6.62 2.93
N VAL A 100 -0.46 -5.93 2.43
CA VAL A 100 -0.32 -5.03 1.28
C VAL A 100 -0.48 -3.58 1.71
N PHE A 101 0.45 -2.74 1.26
CA PHE A 101 0.56 -1.33 1.56
C PHE A 101 0.55 -0.56 0.24
N GLY A 102 -0.33 0.43 0.09
CA GLY A 102 -0.47 1.14 -1.16
C GLY A 102 -0.68 2.64 -0.98
N HIS A 103 -0.04 3.44 -1.83
CA HIS A 103 -0.27 4.88 -1.90
C HIS A 103 -0.96 5.26 -3.20
N SER A 104 -1.99 6.12 -3.16
CA SER A 104 -2.65 6.64 -4.36
C SER A 104 -3.12 5.51 -5.30
N GLN A 105 -2.60 5.41 -6.53
CA GLN A 105 -2.82 4.26 -7.42
C GLN A 105 -2.49 2.91 -6.78
N GLY A 106 -1.39 2.85 -6.03
CA GLY A 106 -0.98 1.68 -5.27
C GLY A 106 -2.01 1.24 -4.24
N ALA A 107 -2.79 2.16 -3.68
CA ALA A 107 -3.90 1.82 -2.80
C ALA A 107 -5.04 1.11 -3.55
N MET A 108 -5.40 1.58 -4.76
CA MET A 108 -6.38 0.88 -5.60
C MET A 108 -5.89 -0.52 -6.00
N LEU A 109 -4.60 -0.66 -6.32
CA LEU A 109 -3.96 -1.94 -6.62
C LEU A 109 -3.99 -2.89 -5.42
N ALA A 110 -3.65 -2.39 -4.23
CA ALA A 110 -3.69 -3.15 -2.99
C ALA A 110 -5.12 -3.61 -2.66
N SER A 111 -6.10 -2.74 -2.82
CA SER A 111 -7.52 -3.07 -2.69
C SER A 111 -7.97 -4.14 -3.68
N ALA A 112 -7.56 -4.05 -4.95
CA ALA A 112 -7.89 -5.05 -5.96
C ALA A 112 -7.33 -6.44 -5.56
N LEU A 113 -6.07 -6.51 -5.12
CA LEU A 113 -5.47 -7.77 -4.63
C LEU A 113 -6.25 -8.37 -3.46
N ALA A 114 -6.70 -7.55 -2.51
CA ALA A 114 -7.49 -8.01 -1.37
C ALA A 114 -8.87 -8.54 -1.77
N LEU A 115 -9.46 -8.04 -2.86
CA LEU A 115 -10.78 -8.43 -3.35
C LEU A 115 -10.75 -9.65 -4.28
N GLU A 116 -9.67 -9.85 -5.04
CA GLU A 116 -9.57 -10.95 -6.02
C GLU A 116 -9.38 -12.33 -5.37
N GLY A 117 -8.86 -12.39 -4.14
CA GLY A 117 -8.71 -13.62 -3.36
C GLY A 117 -7.67 -14.62 -3.90
N THR A 118 -6.83 -14.21 -4.87
CA THR A 118 -5.75 -15.05 -5.40
C THR A 118 -4.61 -15.23 -4.38
N TYR A 119 -4.35 -14.17 -3.60
CA TYR A 119 -3.38 -14.18 -2.50
C TYR A 119 -4.13 -14.15 -1.17
N ASP A 120 -3.54 -14.74 -0.13
CA ASP A 120 -4.07 -14.68 1.23
C ASP A 120 -3.76 -13.32 1.87
N VAL A 121 -4.46 -12.28 1.41
CA VAL A 121 -4.30 -10.92 1.92
C VAL A 121 -4.90 -10.84 3.31
N GLN A 122 -4.06 -10.70 4.32
CA GLN A 122 -4.46 -10.63 5.74
C GLN A 122 -4.52 -9.18 6.24
N THR A 123 -3.82 -8.27 5.57
CA THR A 123 -3.82 -6.85 5.93
C THR A 123 -3.76 -5.98 4.69
N LEU A 124 -4.62 -4.96 4.64
CA LEU A 124 -4.63 -3.90 3.65
C LEU A 124 -4.41 -2.57 4.36
N VAL A 125 -3.34 -1.85 4.01
CA VAL A 125 -3.10 -0.48 4.47
C VAL A 125 -3.03 0.47 3.28
N THR A 126 -3.83 1.52 3.32
CA THR A 126 -3.88 2.51 2.24
C THR A 126 -3.49 3.90 2.72
N TYR A 127 -2.75 4.62 1.88
CA TYR A 127 -2.37 6.02 2.08
C TYR A 127 -2.96 6.85 0.94
N GLY A 128 -3.92 7.72 1.25
CA GLY A 128 -4.56 8.59 0.26
C GLY A 128 -5.25 7.85 -0.87
N SER A 129 -6.00 6.80 -0.53
CA SER A 129 -6.74 6.01 -1.53
C SER A 129 -7.85 6.85 -2.18
N PRO A 130 -7.97 6.85 -3.53
CA PRO A 130 -9.11 7.44 -4.22
C PRO A 130 -10.35 6.54 -4.24
N VAL A 131 -10.28 5.35 -3.64
CA VAL A 131 -11.39 4.41 -3.52
C VAL A 131 -11.48 3.86 -2.10
N GLU A 132 -12.67 3.47 -1.67
CA GLU A 132 -12.86 2.74 -0.42
C GLU A 132 -13.37 1.33 -0.73
N ALA A 133 -12.51 0.33 -0.60
CA ALA A 133 -12.83 -1.04 -0.95
C ALA A 133 -13.58 -1.76 0.18
N ALA A 134 -14.67 -2.45 -0.16
CA ALA A 134 -15.41 -3.33 0.75
C ALA A 134 -14.70 -4.69 0.88
N VAL A 135 -13.57 -4.75 1.59
CA VAL A 135 -12.76 -5.97 1.74
C VAL A 135 -13.44 -7.03 2.63
N PRO A 136 -13.12 -8.33 2.46
CA PRO A 136 -13.67 -9.41 3.28
C PRO A 136 -13.38 -9.25 4.78
N GLU A 137 -14.23 -9.85 5.63
CA GLU A 137 -14.07 -9.84 7.10
C GLU A 137 -12.78 -10.53 7.61
N SER A 138 -12.07 -11.26 6.75
CA SER A 138 -10.75 -11.83 7.06
C SER A 138 -9.59 -10.84 6.91
N VAL A 139 -9.83 -9.67 6.31
CA VAL A 139 -8.78 -8.68 5.99
C VAL A 139 -8.82 -7.53 6.97
N LEU A 140 -7.73 -7.30 7.71
CA LEU A 140 -7.56 -6.08 8.50
C LEU A 140 -7.35 -4.89 7.56
N SER A 141 -8.29 -3.93 7.53
CA SER A 141 -8.24 -2.75 6.66
C SER A 141 -7.92 -1.49 7.45
N VAL A 142 -6.85 -0.78 7.07
CA VAL A 142 -6.45 0.48 7.69
C VAL A 142 -6.24 1.56 6.63
N GLY A 143 -7.11 2.55 6.62
CA GLY A 143 -7.00 3.70 5.73
C GLY A 143 -6.40 4.91 6.45
N ILE A 144 -5.36 5.53 5.88
CA ILE A 144 -4.87 6.85 6.30
C ILE A 144 -5.32 7.86 5.24
N ARG A 145 -6.13 8.83 5.64
CA ARG A 145 -6.78 9.79 4.74
C ARG A 145 -6.56 11.24 5.19
N HIS A 146 -6.29 12.10 4.22
CA HIS A 146 -6.31 13.54 4.43
C HIS A 146 -7.59 14.13 3.85
N VAL A 147 -8.30 14.95 4.61
CA VAL A 147 -9.57 15.55 4.18
C VAL A 147 -9.40 16.70 3.19
N ASP A 148 -8.20 17.27 3.15
CA ASP A 148 -7.69 18.30 2.23
C ASP A 148 -6.94 17.70 1.03
N ASP A 149 -6.92 16.38 0.88
CA ASP A 149 -6.39 15.69 -0.29
C ASP A 149 -7.50 15.43 -1.32
N PRO A 150 -7.48 16.13 -2.48
CA PRO A 150 -8.53 15.98 -3.49
C PRO A 150 -8.56 14.59 -4.13
N VAL A 151 -7.44 13.86 -4.14
CA VAL A 151 -7.40 12.49 -4.68
C VAL A 151 -8.12 11.55 -3.71
N ALA A 152 -7.85 11.66 -2.41
CA ALA A 152 -8.57 10.88 -1.40
C ALA A 152 -10.08 11.23 -1.36
N GLY A 153 -10.43 12.47 -1.67
CA GLY A 153 -11.82 12.91 -1.82
C GLY A 153 -12.62 12.14 -2.90
N LEU A 154 -11.96 11.52 -3.88
CA LEU A 154 -12.63 10.72 -4.91
C LEU A 154 -13.28 9.45 -4.34
N ALA A 155 -12.88 8.99 -3.15
CA ALA A 155 -13.47 7.82 -2.51
C ALA A 155 -14.94 8.03 -2.07
N GLY A 156 -15.47 9.25 -2.20
CA GLY A 156 -16.90 9.50 -2.03
C GLY A 156 -17.43 9.37 -0.60
N GLY A 157 -16.55 9.41 0.41
CA GLY A 157 -16.92 9.38 1.82
C GLY A 157 -16.83 8.01 2.49
N GLY A 158 -16.65 6.92 1.72
CA GLY A 158 -16.46 5.56 2.25
C GLY A 158 -17.75 4.80 2.58
N HIS A 159 -17.66 3.80 3.45
CA HIS A 159 -18.78 2.94 3.84
C HIS A 159 -19.43 3.41 5.15
N ALA A 160 -20.75 3.23 5.27
CA ALA A 160 -21.50 3.57 6.48
C ALA A 160 -21.20 2.65 7.67
N GLU A 161 -20.80 1.40 7.38
CA GLU A 161 -20.41 0.40 8.35
C GLU A 161 -18.90 0.14 8.27
N THR A 162 -18.35 -0.44 9.34
CA THR A 162 -16.95 -0.85 9.36
C THR A 162 -16.75 -1.98 8.36
N VAL A 163 -15.74 -1.85 7.50
CA VAL A 163 -15.35 -2.85 6.51
C VAL A 163 -14.11 -3.60 6.97
N GLY A 164 -14.07 -4.90 6.70
CA GLY A 164 -12.94 -5.76 7.02
C GLY A 164 -13.04 -6.39 8.41
N ALA A 165 -11.94 -6.96 8.86
CA ALA A 165 -11.82 -7.64 10.14
C ALA A 165 -12.03 -6.68 11.34
N PRO A 166 -12.40 -7.19 12.53
CA PRO A 166 -12.39 -6.41 13.76
C PRO A 166 -11.05 -5.69 13.96
N GLY A 167 -11.11 -4.40 14.29
CA GLY A 167 -9.92 -3.55 14.39
C GLY A 167 -9.59 -2.78 13.11
N SER A 168 -10.35 -2.95 12.02
CA SER A 168 -10.26 -2.08 10.84
C SER A 168 -10.73 -0.66 11.12
N PHE A 169 -10.07 0.34 10.53
CA PHE A 169 -10.42 1.76 10.74
C PHE A 169 -9.89 2.67 9.63
N ILE A 170 -10.46 3.87 9.56
CA ILE A 170 -9.91 5.01 8.82
C ILE A 170 -9.45 6.06 9.83
N ALA A 171 -8.20 6.50 9.69
CA ALA A 171 -7.64 7.64 10.41
C ALA A 171 -7.58 8.87 9.49
N GLU A 172 -8.20 9.96 9.95
CA GLU A 172 -8.39 11.16 9.16
C GLU A 172 -7.82 12.39 9.84
N ARG A 173 -7.21 13.28 9.05
CA ARG A 173 -6.85 14.63 9.50
C ARG A 173 -6.82 15.62 8.34
N VAL A 174 -6.72 16.90 8.67
CA VAL A 174 -6.23 17.92 7.74
C VAL A 174 -4.69 17.83 7.72
N ALA A 175 -4.10 17.66 6.54
CA ALA A 175 -2.67 17.52 6.35
C ALA A 175 -1.93 18.86 6.51
N ASP A 176 -2.47 19.90 5.89
CA ASP A 176 -1.94 21.26 5.87
C ASP A 176 -3.03 22.28 6.27
N PRO A 177 -3.12 22.66 7.56
CA PRO A 177 -4.15 23.59 8.04
C PRO A 177 -3.87 25.06 7.66
N ALA A 178 -2.68 25.38 7.15
CA ALA A 178 -2.27 26.73 6.79
C ALA A 178 -2.34 26.93 5.27
N GLY A 179 -3.54 26.77 4.70
CA GLY A 179 -3.80 26.86 3.27
C GLY A 179 -3.19 28.10 2.60
N GLY A 180 -2.65 27.91 1.40
CA GLY A 180 -1.89 28.90 0.65
C GLY A 180 -1.63 28.45 -0.79
N VAL A 181 -0.88 29.23 -1.57
CA VAL A 181 -0.59 28.94 -3.00
C VAL A 181 0.07 27.56 -3.26
N HIS A 182 0.54 26.87 -2.21
CA HIS A 182 1.05 25.50 -2.25
C HIS A 182 -0.06 24.41 -2.32
N ASP A 183 -1.32 24.74 -2.06
CA ASP A 183 -2.47 23.81 -2.18
C ASP A 183 -2.69 23.32 -3.62
N LEU A 184 -2.10 24.02 -4.61
CA LEU A 184 -2.08 23.61 -6.01
C LEU A 184 -1.11 22.45 -6.31
N THR A 185 -0.28 22.03 -5.34
CA THR A 185 0.84 21.09 -5.58
C THR A 185 0.58 19.64 -5.17
N LEU A 186 -0.67 19.25 -4.88
CA LEU A 186 -0.98 17.91 -4.32
C LEU A 186 -0.10 17.58 -3.09
N ALA A 187 0.37 18.59 -2.35
CA ALA A 187 1.30 18.40 -1.23
C ALA A 187 0.70 17.52 -0.13
N ALA A 188 -0.60 17.68 0.16
CA ALA A 188 -1.36 16.82 1.08
C ALA A 188 -1.44 15.36 0.58
N HIS A 189 -1.29 15.13 -0.73
CA HIS A 189 -1.32 13.79 -1.31
C HIS A 189 0.05 13.08 -1.27
N GLY A 190 1.14 13.78 -0.94
CA GLY A 190 2.49 13.18 -0.90
C GLY A 190 2.62 12.09 0.18
N ILE A 191 3.30 10.99 -0.15
CA ILE A 191 3.48 9.86 0.77
C ILE A 191 4.21 10.26 2.06
N GLU A 192 5.07 11.26 2.01
CA GLU A 192 5.77 11.81 3.17
C GLU A 192 4.80 12.41 4.18
N ARG A 193 3.78 13.15 3.72
CA ARG A 193 2.72 13.70 4.59
C ARG A 193 1.87 12.58 5.19
N TYR A 194 1.60 11.54 4.42
CA TYR A 194 0.92 10.34 4.93
C TYR A 194 1.76 9.60 5.98
N ALA A 195 3.09 9.54 5.81
CA ALA A 195 4.00 8.96 6.79
C ALA A 195 4.00 9.75 8.11
N GLU A 196 3.90 11.09 8.06
CA GLU A 196 3.73 11.93 9.25
C GLU A 196 2.44 11.59 10.01
N THR A 197 1.33 11.41 9.29
CA THR A 197 0.04 11.02 9.86
C THR A 197 0.07 9.62 10.45
N ALA A 198 0.68 8.69 9.72
CA ALA A 198 0.88 7.32 10.15
C ALA A 198 1.68 7.26 11.47
N ALA A 199 2.67 8.13 11.65
CA ALA A 199 3.44 8.22 12.89
C ALA A 199 2.57 8.67 14.08
N MET A 200 1.58 9.53 13.85
CA MET A 200 0.60 9.91 14.88
C MET A 200 -0.27 8.73 15.29
N VAL A 201 -0.67 7.88 14.33
CA VAL A 201 -1.42 6.65 14.59
C VAL A 201 -0.57 5.63 15.35
N ASP A 202 0.69 5.43 14.93
CA ASP A 202 1.65 4.55 15.61
C ASP A 202 1.88 4.98 17.08
N ALA A 203 1.89 6.29 17.36
CA ALA A 203 2.02 6.83 18.71
C ALA A 203 0.70 6.84 19.51
N SER A 204 -0.44 6.51 18.89
CA SER A 204 -1.74 6.59 19.54
C SER A 204 -2.01 5.39 20.48
N HIS A 205 -2.82 5.63 21.50
CA HIS A 205 -3.35 4.59 22.37
C HIS A 205 -4.74 4.11 21.95
N ASP A 206 -5.14 4.36 20.70
CA ASP A 206 -6.43 3.88 20.20
C ASP A 206 -6.44 2.34 20.25
N PRO A 207 -7.45 1.71 20.87
CA PRO A 207 -7.52 0.26 20.97
C PRO A 207 -7.62 -0.43 19.61
N ARG A 208 -8.14 0.23 18.57
CA ARG A 208 -8.23 -0.32 17.21
C ARG A 208 -6.84 -0.56 16.60
N ALA A 209 -5.84 0.23 17.00
CA ALA A 209 -4.45 0.03 16.58
C ALA A 209 -3.76 -1.18 17.24
N ALA A 210 -4.42 -1.92 18.13
CA ALA A 210 -3.85 -3.10 18.77
C ALA A 210 -3.49 -4.20 17.77
N ALA A 211 -4.36 -4.47 16.78
CA ALA A 211 -4.10 -5.48 15.76
C ALA A 211 -2.84 -5.17 14.93
N LEU A 212 -2.58 -3.89 14.66
CA LEU A 212 -1.35 -3.46 14.00
C LEU A 212 -0.11 -3.70 14.86
N ARG A 213 -0.18 -3.44 16.18
CA ARG A 213 0.95 -3.73 17.08
C ARG A 213 1.26 -5.22 17.15
N GLU A 214 0.25 -6.07 17.10
CA GLU A 214 0.42 -7.53 17.00
C GLU A 214 1.06 -7.93 15.68
N LEU A 215 0.66 -7.32 14.56
CA LEU A 215 1.29 -7.51 13.26
C LEU A 215 2.79 -7.13 13.29
N TRP A 216 3.13 -5.95 13.81
CA TRP A 216 4.53 -5.51 13.92
C TRP A 216 5.36 -6.42 14.83
N THR A 217 4.76 -6.91 15.92
CA THR A 217 5.42 -7.89 16.81
C THR A 217 5.68 -9.20 16.08
N THR A 218 4.72 -9.65 15.29
CA THR A 218 4.79 -10.90 14.50
C THR A 218 5.89 -10.80 13.44
N LEU A 219 5.85 -9.77 12.59
CA LEU A 219 6.87 -9.54 11.56
C LEU A 219 8.25 -9.26 12.18
N GLY A 220 8.28 -8.60 13.34
CA GLY A 220 9.48 -8.35 14.13
C GLY A 220 10.20 -9.60 14.64
N ALA A 221 9.49 -10.74 14.73
CA ALA A 221 10.05 -12.02 15.15
C ALA A 221 10.68 -12.82 13.99
N ALA A 222 10.65 -12.31 12.76
CA ALA A 222 11.23 -12.99 11.61
C ALA A 222 12.75 -13.25 11.80
N GLU A 223 13.19 -14.46 11.46
CA GLU A 223 14.59 -14.86 11.52
C GLU A 223 15.41 -14.17 10.41
N ARG A 224 14.74 -13.89 9.28
CA ARG A 224 15.33 -13.22 8.12
C ARG A 224 14.26 -12.46 7.34
N VAL A 225 14.64 -11.30 6.83
CA VAL A 225 13.85 -10.53 5.85
C VAL A 225 14.62 -10.42 4.55
N GLU A 226 14.03 -10.92 3.46
CA GLU A 226 14.54 -10.79 2.10
C GLU A 226 13.79 -9.66 1.40
N VAL A 227 14.51 -8.71 0.79
CA VAL A 227 13.91 -7.55 0.14
C VAL A 227 14.21 -7.58 -1.35
N THR A 228 13.18 -7.47 -2.17
CA THR A 228 13.30 -7.29 -3.62
C THR A 228 12.46 -6.11 -4.08
N GLU A 229 13.00 -5.24 -4.91
CA GLU A 229 12.27 -4.17 -5.56
C GLU A 229 12.16 -4.44 -7.06
N TYR A 230 11.05 -4.02 -7.66
CA TYR A 230 10.73 -4.29 -9.06
C TYR A 230 10.40 -2.99 -9.79
N ALA A 231 11.13 -2.74 -10.89
CA ALA A 231 10.74 -1.77 -11.91
C ALA A 231 9.76 -2.42 -12.90
N ALA A 232 8.84 -1.62 -13.43
CA ALA A 232 7.77 -2.09 -14.31
C ALA A 232 7.81 -1.41 -15.69
N ASP A 233 7.67 -2.20 -16.75
CA ASP A 233 7.58 -1.76 -18.13
C ASP A 233 6.39 -2.45 -18.83
N ARG A 234 5.58 -1.68 -19.57
CA ARG A 234 4.47 -2.11 -20.43
C ARG A 234 5.10 -2.84 -21.61
N GLY A 235 5.21 -4.17 -21.48
CA GLY A 235 5.77 -5.05 -22.51
C GLY A 235 6.59 -6.22 -21.97
N GLY A 236 6.91 -6.23 -20.68
CA GLY A 236 7.56 -7.37 -20.02
C GLY A 236 6.53 -8.39 -19.51
N GLY A 237 5.84 -9.06 -20.44
CA GLY A 237 4.98 -10.21 -20.18
C GLY A 237 5.59 -11.49 -20.71
#